data_AF-A0A0U3HF70-F1
#
_entry.id   AF-A0A0U3HF70-F1
#
_cell.length_a   1.000
_cell.length_b   1.000
_cell.length_c   1.000
_cell.angle_alpha   90.00
_cell.angle_beta   90.00
_cell.angle_gamma   90.00
#
_symmetry.space_group_name_H-M   'P 1'
#
loop_
_entity.id
_entity.type
_entity.pdbx_description
1 polymer ?
#
loop_
_entity_poly.entity_id
_entity_poly.type
_entity_poly.pdbx_seq_one_letter_code
_entity_poly.pdbx_strand_id
1 'polypeptide(L)'
;MKVRKIAALAVGAAMVGATLGYANAAMPGKEFFVKDGMPNVKIVVGANAPSTMDVASAADIALAIGSLLYTSEEVKASGVSVVVKKDITDDPDDITIYKYFYSTVKGPITAEEWSDLPGDYWWNGSAYNGSYDDWVAAYQTLPWMYEVEDMDGIDEDFKVDWDFSIDEIHLIPTDPDDWDENDIDQPPKDAKLQIPKGAFKVLLNYTISNWSVEVDLGKDSQWGIPYSESFNIIDDDKPDPNEIADEYDVDPSDVKINFKGYVYEGVASGDTFTVLGNSYYVLNVIDKAFEYGKDHGEVWFRLGDIKDYDGYKVKAVDISVYENRALVEVTSPNGIDQLVILKKDEEKDVFGNGGIILTLTDTFVGIDSNLIATIQVVTNKKKIESGDELVAGWKAEITTGTNSDGDKVIKWITLSNADDIEEKTVDVLGKYKVYYKLQTWTKDEADANYDINDDGDKKDELMTAKAMIVIEPTERVYETKELAVGGELDGWIIESIKGETYTKVTPMVPTEPITVLDTEVDVNAVDSNLILVGGPVANAITKYLVDQGLSTVDWKNSDGDLEYIEDAFGTFDVLIVAGKDRYATREAAKELMQYLAQL
;
A
#
# COMPACT_ATOMS: atom_id res chain seq x y z
N MET A 1 -17.50 -11.92 -12.39
CA MET A 1 -18.92 -11.66 -12.03
C MET A 1 -19.31 -10.32 -12.68
N LYS A 2 -20.42 -10.23 -13.45
CA LYS A 2 -20.78 -9.03 -14.23
C LYS A 2 -21.55 -8.00 -13.38
N VAL A 3 -21.04 -6.78 -13.23
CA VAL A 3 -21.73 -5.72 -12.49
C VAL A 3 -22.81 -5.09 -13.38
N ARG A 4 -24.07 -5.02 -12.92
CA ARG A 4 -25.18 -4.37 -13.65
C ARG A 4 -25.97 -3.41 -12.75
N LYS A 5 -25.93 -2.12 -13.14
CA LYS A 5 -26.79 -0.95 -12.83
C LYS A 5 -27.15 -0.65 -11.37
N ILE A 6 -26.79 0.56 -10.91
CA ILE A 6 -27.19 1.18 -9.64
C ILE A 6 -27.96 2.47 -9.94
N ALA A 7 -29.15 2.66 -9.37
CA ALA A 7 -30.02 3.82 -9.59
C ALA A 7 -30.10 4.72 -8.34
N ALA A 8 -30.11 6.05 -8.53
CA ALA A 8 -30.21 7.07 -7.48
C ALA A 8 -31.46 7.96 -7.66
N LEU A 9 -32.00 8.46 -6.54
CA LEU A 9 -33.16 9.37 -6.48
C LEU A 9 -32.79 10.58 -5.61
N ALA A 10 -33.05 11.80 -6.09
CA ALA A 10 -32.51 13.04 -5.52
C ALA A 10 -33.57 13.92 -4.85
N VAL A 11 -33.31 14.47 -3.65
CA VAL A 11 -33.94 15.71 -3.12
C VAL A 11 -32.97 16.41 -2.14
N GLY A 12 -32.87 17.75 -2.25
CA GLY A 12 -31.85 18.60 -1.60
C GLY A 12 -32.02 18.89 -0.10
N ALA A 13 -30.91 19.27 0.55
CA ALA A 13 -30.76 19.53 1.98
C ALA A 13 -30.17 20.92 2.27
N ALA A 14 -30.44 21.46 3.46
CA ALA A 14 -29.78 22.65 4.03
C ALA A 14 -29.13 22.27 5.38
N MET A 15 -27.92 22.76 5.64
CA MET A 15 -27.12 22.43 6.84
C MET A 15 -27.30 23.47 7.96
N VAL A 16 -27.32 23.04 9.22
CA VAL A 16 -27.28 23.90 10.42
C VAL A 16 -26.08 23.51 11.28
N GLY A 17 -25.28 24.50 11.69
CA GLY A 17 -24.00 24.35 12.39
C GLY A 17 -24.11 24.23 13.92
N ALA A 18 -23.01 23.76 14.53
CA ALA A 18 -22.88 23.40 15.94
C ALA A 18 -22.97 24.58 16.92
N THR A 19 -23.63 24.36 18.07
CA THR A 19 -23.76 25.31 19.18
C THR A 19 -22.58 25.20 20.17
N LEU A 20 -22.05 26.37 20.59
CA LEU A 20 -21.03 26.53 21.63
C LEU A 20 -21.73 26.97 22.93
N GLY A 21 -21.52 26.25 24.03
CA GLY A 21 -22.17 26.51 25.32
C GLY A 21 -21.46 27.58 26.17
N TYR A 22 -22.23 28.57 26.66
CA TYR A 22 -21.85 29.44 27.77
C TYR A 22 -22.48 28.94 29.07
N ALA A 23 -21.70 28.91 30.16
CA ALA A 23 -22.18 28.59 31.49
C ALA A 23 -22.48 29.88 32.29
N ASN A 24 -23.72 30.05 32.73
CA ASN A 24 -24.09 30.88 33.89
C ASN A 24 -25.33 30.27 34.58
N ALA A 25 -25.39 30.42 35.90
CA ALA A 25 -26.34 29.93 36.91
C ALA A 25 -27.63 29.21 36.44
N ALA A 26 -27.80 27.95 36.90
CA ALA A 26 -29.04 27.14 36.98
C ALA A 26 -30.20 27.42 36.01
N MET A 27 -29.92 27.71 34.74
CA MET A 27 -30.95 27.83 33.70
C MET A 27 -31.47 26.43 33.31
N PRO A 28 -32.78 26.26 33.04
CA PRO A 28 -33.33 24.97 32.68
C PRO A 28 -32.88 24.54 31.28
N GLY A 29 -32.72 23.22 31.06
CA GLY A 29 -32.36 22.66 29.75
C GLY A 29 -33.48 22.75 28.70
N LYS A 30 -33.18 22.35 27.45
CA LYS A 30 -34.12 22.42 26.30
C LYS A 30 -35.48 21.80 26.58
N GLU A 31 -35.54 20.67 27.30
CA GLU A 31 -36.79 19.97 27.62
C GLU A 31 -37.78 20.81 28.44
N PHE A 32 -37.30 21.80 29.22
CA PHE A 32 -38.20 22.72 29.91
C PHE A 32 -39.03 23.54 28.92
N PHE A 33 -38.43 23.99 27.83
CA PHE A 33 -39.04 24.84 26.81
C PHE A 33 -39.75 24.04 25.71
N VAL A 34 -39.12 22.95 25.25
CA VAL A 34 -39.56 22.15 24.10
C VAL A 34 -39.34 20.67 24.39
N LYS A 35 -40.41 19.88 24.30
CA LYS A 35 -40.39 18.42 24.43
C LYS A 35 -40.97 17.80 23.18
N ASP A 36 -40.26 16.83 22.60
CA ASP A 36 -40.65 16.14 21.37
C ASP A 36 -40.92 17.10 20.18
N GLY A 37 -40.16 18.20 20.11
CA GLY A 37 -40.31 19.23 19.07
C GLY A 37 -41.53 20.15 19.25
N MET A 38 -42.32 19.97 20.32
CA MET A 38 -43.48 20.80 20.67
C MET A 38 -43.20 21.65 21.92
N PRO A 39 -43.89 22.80 22.09
CA PRO A 39 -43.73 23.60 23.31
C PRO A 39 -44.08 22.80 24.56
N ASN A 40 -43.25 22.89 25.60
CA ASN A 40 -43.47 22.27 26.90
C ASN A 40 -43.69 23.31 28.02
N VAL A 41 -43.90 24.57 27.63
CA VAL A 41 -43.96 25.73 28.53
C VAL A 41 -45.04 26.71 28.10
N LYS A 42 -45.65 27.39 29.08
CA LYS A 42 -46.53 28.55 28.88
C LYS A 42 -45.84 29.82 29.36
N ILE A 43 -45.84 30.86 28.53
CA ILE A 43 -45.33 32.20 28.89
C ILE A 43 -46.48 32.99 29.48
N VAL A 44 -46.38 33.32 30.75
CA VAL A 44 -47.43 33.99 31.52
C VAL A 44 -47.08 35.45 31.72
N VAL A 45 -47.94 36.34 31.23
CA VAL A 45 -47.76 37.80 31.35
C VAL A 45 -48.76 38.37 32.34
N GLY A 46 -48.32 39.31 33.15
CA GLY A 46 -49.20 39.99 34.10
C GLY A 46 -50.36 40.76 33.45
N ALA A 47 -51.62 40.44 33.80
CA ALA A 47 -52.80 41.17 33.30
C ALA A 47 -52.85 42.62 33.77
N ASN A 48 -52.19 42.92 34.90
CA ASN A 48 -52.05 44.27 35.44
C ASN A 48 -50.78 44.99 34.97
N ALA A 49 -50.02 44.41 34.03
CA ALA A 49 -48.84 45.06 33.46
C ALA A 49 -49.22 46.43 32.86
N PRO A 50 -48.78 47.57 33.42
CA PRO A 50 -49.19 48.90 32.94
C PRO A 50 -48.46 49.30 31.64
N SER A 51 -47.94 48.34 30.87
CA SER A 51 -46.99 48.57 29.78
C SER A 51 -47.13 47.56 28.65
N THR A 52 -47.10 48.03 27.41
CA THR A 52 -47.01 47.20 26.20
C THR A 52 -45.69 46.42 26.08
N MET A 53 -44.75 46.62 27.01
CA MET A 53 -43.37 46.15 26.87
C MET A 53 -43.15 44.77 27.45
N ASP A 54 -43.81 44.42 28.56
CA ASP A 54 -43.76 43.05 29.11
C ASP A 54 -44.44 42.06 28.16
N VAL A 55 -45.54 42.48 27.53
CA VAL A 55 -46.22 41.74 26.44
C VAL A 55 -45.29 41.56 25.23
N ALA A 56 -44.54 42.59 24.85
CA ALA A 56 -43.56 42.50 23.76
C ALA A 56 -42.42 41.54 24.10
N SER A 57 -41.91 41.58 25.34
CA SER A 57 -40.91 40.63 25.83
C SER A 57 -41.40 39.19 25.79
N ALA A 58 -42.64 38.94 26.20
CA ALA A 58 -43.25 37.62 26.12
C ALA A 58 -43.39 37.12 24.67
N ALA A 59 -43.79 38.01 23.74
CA ALA A 59 -43.88 37.68 22.32
C ALA A 59 -42.51 37.34 21.70
N ASP A 60 -41.46 38.07 22.07
CA ASP A 60 -40.11 37.80 21.57
C ASP A 60 -39.54 36.49 22.14
N ILE A 61 -39.79 36.18 23.42
CA ILE A 61 -39.46 34.88 24.01
C ILE A 61 -40.24 33.76 23.29
N ALA A 62 -41.52 33.96 22.99
CA ALA A 62 -42.34 32.99 22.26
C ALA A 62 -41.76 32.70 20.87
N LEU A 63 -41.28 33.74 20.17
CA LEU A 63 -40.62 33.60 18.87
C LEU A 63 -39.30 32.81 18.98
N ALA A 64 -38.50 33.10 20.01
CA ALA A 64 -37.26 32.38 20.27
C ALA A 64 -37.52 30.88 20.55
N ILE A 65 -38.54 30.55 21.36
CA ILE A 65 -38.95 29.14 21.57
C ILE A 65 -39.47 28.52 20.27
N GLY A 66 -40.18 29.29 19.45
CA GLY A 66 -40.64 28.85 18.12
C GLY A 66 -39.51 28.35 17.22
N SER A 67 -38.31 28.93 17.32
CA SER A 67 -37.13 28.46 16.56
C SER A 67 -36.60 27.09 16.98
N LEU A 68 -37.00 26.60 18.16
CA LEU A 68 -36.59 25.31 18.70
C LEU A 68 -37.59 24.18 18.40
N LEU A 69 -38.72 24.49 17.76
CA LEU A 69 -39.80 23.54 17.45
C LEU A 69 -39.47 22.72 16.20
N TYR A 70 -38.66 21.68 16.34
CA TYR A 70 -38.37 20.74 15.27
C TYR A 70 -38.07 19.34 15.81
N THR A 71 -38.22 18.33 14.94
CA THR A 71 -37.65 16.99 15.14
C THR A 71 -36.53 16.75 14.15
N SER A 72 -35.59 15.85 14.46
CA SER A 72 -34.47 15.50 13.58
C SER A 72 -34.28 14.00 13.44
N GLU A 73 -34.00 13.52 12.23
CA GLU A 73 -33.67 12.11 11.93
C GLU A 73 -32.39 12.01 11.07
N GLU A 74 -31.55 11.00 11.29
CA GLU A 74 -30.42 10.71 10.39
C GLU A 74 -30.89 9.97 9.15
N VAL A 75 -30.53 10.47 7.97
CA VAL A 75 -30.88 9.89 6.67
C VAL A 75 -29.60 9.60 5.88
N LYS A 76 -29.57 8.46 5.19
CA LYS A 76 -28.46 8.11 4.28
C LYS A 76 -28.54 8.95 2.99
N ALA A 77 -27.46 9.64 2.61
CA ALA A 77 -27.39 10.41 1.38
C ALA A 77 -27.25 9.53 0.13
N SER A 78 -27.83 9.99 -0.97
CA SER A 78 -27.55 9.49 -2.32
C SER A 78 -26.32 10.21 -2.89
N GLY A 79 -25.20 9.50 -2.97
CA GLY A 79 -23.92 10.01 -3.49
C GLY A 79 -22.87 8.91 -3.49
N VAL A 80 -23.26 7.72 -3.95
CA VAL A 80 -22.45 6.51 -3.81
C VAL A 80 -21.43 6.44 -4.94
N SER A 81 -20.16 6.69 -4.65
CA SER A 81 -19.08 6.20 -5.50
C SER A 81 -18.65 4.81 -5.05
N VAL A 82 -18.17 4.02 -6.01
CA VAL A 82 -17.67 2.67 -5.76
C VAL A 82 -16.19 2.66 -6.10
N VAL A 83 -15.37 2.21 -5.18
CA VAL A 83 -13.98 1.88 -5.48
C VAL A 83 -13.97 0.44 -5.96
N VAL A 84 -13.47 0.24 -7.18
CA VAL A 84 -13.24 -1.07 -7.77
C VAL A 84 -11.75 -1.35 -7.85
N LYS A 85 -11.39 -2.63 -7.88
CA LYS A 85 -10.02 -3.08 -8.09
C LYS A 85 -9.92 -4.21 -9.11
N LYS A 86 -8.78 -4.31 -9.78
CA LYS A 86 -8.40 -5.42 -10.67
C LYS A 86 -7.06 -5.97 -10.20
N ASP A 87 -6.99 -7.30 -10.07
CA ASP A 87 -5.71 -7.98 -9.85
C ASP A 87 -4.88 -7.86 -11.12
N ILE A 88 -3.73 -7.20 -11.01
CA ILE A 88 -2.74 -7.02 -12.08
C ILE A 88 -1.43 -7.68 -11.71
N THR A 89 -1.45 -8.60 -10.74
CA THR A 89 -0.27 -9.40 -10.43
C THR A 89 0.13 -10.23 -11.62
N ASP A 90 1.43 -10.18 -11.88
CA ASP A 90 2.09 -11.08 -12.77
C ASP A 90 2.23 -12.47 -12.11
N ASP A 91 1.54 -13.47 -12.66
CA ASP A 91 1.28 -14.79 -12.05
C ASP A 91 1.61 -15.90 -13.07
N PRO A 92 2.83 -16.46 -13.05
CA PRO A 92 3.26 -17.49 -13.98
C PRO A 92 2.40 -18.76 -13.90
N ASP A 93 2.24 -19.45 -15.03
CA ASP A 93 1.48 -20.70 -15.07
C ASP A 93 2.15 -21.83 -14.26
N ASP A 94 1.33 -22.55 -13.48
CA ASP A 94 1.75 -23.77 -12.78
C ASP A 94 2.24 -24.86 -13.74
N ILE A 95 3.36 -25.50 -13.41
CA ILE A 95 3.95 -26.55 -14.24
C ILE A 95 3.32 -27.90 -13.86
N THR A 96 2.52 -28.47 -14.75
CA THR A 96 1.94 -29.80 -14.53
C THR A 96 2.90 -30.91 -14.92
N ILE A 97 3.37 -31.68 -13.92
CA ILE A 97 4.46 -32.67 -14.08
C ILE A 97 3.96 -34.12 -14.14
N TYR A 98 2.78 -34.41 -13.60
CA TYR A 98 2.12 -35.71 -13.68
C TYR A 98 0.62 -35.51 -13.91
N LYS A 99 0.01 -36.33 -14.78
CA LYS A 99 -1.43 -36.23 -15.06
C LYS A 99 -2.04 -37.56 -15.54
N TYR A 100 -2.78 -38.22 -14.65
CA TYR A 100 -3.54 -39.43 -14.94
C TYR A 100 -5.04 -39.13 -15.03
N PHE A 101 -5.48 -38.60 -16.17
CA PHE A 101 -6.88 -38.24 -16.46
C PHE A 101 -7.38 -38.97 -17.72
N TYR A 102 -8.70 -39.07 -17.90
CA TYR A 102 -9.30 -39.67 -19.10
C TYR A 102 -8.73 -39.10 -20.41
N SER A 103 -8.39 -37.80 -20.43
CA SER A 103 -7.81 -37.12 -21.61
C SER A 103 -6.36 -37.52 -21.92
N THR A 104 -5.64 -38.12 -20.96
CA THR A 104 -4.22 -38.47 -21.10
C THR A 104 -3.99 -39.98 -21.19
N VAL A 105 -4.88 -40.79 -20.61
CA VAL A 105 -4.80 -42.26 -20.65
C VAL A 105 -5.08 -42.84 -22.04
N LYS A 106 -4.43 -43.97 -22.34
CA LYS A 106 -4.63 -44.72 -23.59
C LYS A 106 -5.77 -45.76 -23.52
N GLY A 107 -6.49 -45.81 -22.41
CA GLY A 107 -7.55 -46.76 -22.10
C GLY A 107 -8.51 -46.20 -21.04
N PRO A 108 -9.33 -47.05 -20.39
CA PRO A 108 -10.17 -46.59 -19.31
C PRO A 108 -9.36 -46.21 -18.06
N ILE A 109 -9.98 -45.48 -17.14
CA ILE A 109 -9.39 -45.22 -15.82
C ILE A 109 -9.59 -46.46 -14.96
N THR A 110 -8.53 -46.96 -14.33
CA THR A 110 -8.56 -48.24 -13.61
C THR A 110 -8.00 -48.18 -12.20
N ALA A 111 -7.39 -47.07 -11.78
CA ALA A 111 -6.86 -46.94 -10.42
C ALA A 111 -8.01 -46.80 -9.42
N GLU A 112 -8.06 -47.64 -8.38
CA GLU A 112 -9.06 -47.56 -7.31
C GLU A 112 -8.50 -46.84 -6.08
N GLU A 113 -7.21 -47.07 -5.79
CA GLU A 113 -6.49 -46.40 -4.70
C GLU A 113 -5.18 -45.75 -5.17
N TRP A 114 -4.51 -45.03 -4.27
CA TRP A 114 -3.27 -44.32 -4.59
C TRP A 114 -2.16 -45.24 -5.09
N SER A 115 -2.06 -46.46 -4.55
CA SER A 115 -1.08 -47.47 -4.96
C SER A 115 -1.34 -48.05 -6.35
N ASP A 116 -2.53 -47.85 -6.91
CA ASP A 116 -2.87 -48.28 -8.26
C ASP A 116 -2.58 -47.20 -9.32
N LEU A 117 -2.13 -46.01 -8.88
CA LEU A 117 -1.75 -44.96 -9.81
C LEU A 117 -0.55 -45.42 -10.66
N PRO A 118 -0.62 -45.26 -11.99
CA PRO A 118 0.45 -45.71 -12.87
C PRO A 118 1.66 -44.75 -12.91
N GLY A 119 2.85 -45.32 -13.02
CA GLY A 119 4.13 -44.59 -13.02
C GLY A 119 4.58 -44.04 -14.36
N ASP A 120 3.80 -44.27 -15.41
CA ASP A 120 4.13 -43.86 -16.78
C ASP A 120 3.30 -42.65 -17.26
N TYR A 121 2.84 -41.80 -16.35
CA TYR A 121 2.05 -40.58 -16.67
C TYR A 121 2.72 -39.27 -16.29
N TRP A 122 4.05 -39.29 -16.14
CA TRP A 122 4.86 -38.08 -16.03
C TRP A 122 5.02 -37.39 -17.38
N TRP A 123 5.21 -36.08 -17.36
CA TRP A 123 5.41 -35.26 -18.55
C TRP A 123 6.80 -35.50 -19.14
N ASN A 124 6.88 -36.01 -20.38
CA ASN A 124 8.16 -36.28 -21.05
C ASN A 124 8.64 -35.16 -21.99
N GLY A 125 8.12 -33.94 -21.85
CA GLY A 125 8.39 -32.83 -22.77
C GLY A 125 7.39 -32.70 -23.92
N SER A 126 6.52 -33.70 -24.13
CA SER A 126 5.51 -33.68 -25.20
C SER A 126 4.14 -34.22 -24.83
N ALA A 127 4.08 -35.22 -23.95
CA ALA A 127 2.85 -35.85 -23.49
C ALA A 127 3.04 -36.47 -22.08
N TYR A 128 1.92 -36.79 -21.44
CA TYR A 128 1.87 -37.48 -20.16
C TYR A 128 1.87 -38.99 -20.37
N ASN A 129 3.02 -39.53 -20.78
CA ASN A 129 3.20 -40.95 -21.05
C ASN A 129 4.65 -41.42 -20.79
N GLY A 130 5.37 -40.73 -19.88
CA GLY A 130 6.75 -41.02 -19.50
C GLY A 130 6.90 -41.37 -18.02
N SER A 131 8.11 -41.81 -17.66
CA SER A 131 8.51 -42.06 -16.26
C SER A 131 8.94 -40.78 -15.55
N TYR A 132 9.18 -40.87 -14.24
CA TYR A 132 9.76 -39.77 -13.46
C TYR A 132 11.09 -39.26 -14.06
N ASP A 133 11.98 -40.18 -14.46
CA ASP A 133 13.25 -39.84 -15.10
C ASP A 133 13.06 -39.13 -16.45
N ASP A 134 12.03 -39.53 -17.22
CA ASP A 134 11.69 -38.84 -18.47
C ASP A 134 11.28 -37.39 -18.21
N TRP A 135 10.58 -37.12 -17.09
CA TRP A 135 10.23 -35.76 -16.69
C TRP A 135 11.45 -34.95 -16.26
N VAL A 136 12.32 -35.50 -15.42
CA VAL A 136 13.56 -34.84 -15.00
C VAL A 136 14.41 -34.47 -16.23
N ALA A 137 14.57 -35.40 -17.17
CA ALA A 137 15.32 -35.17 -18.40
C ALA A 137 14.63 -34.13 -19.32
N ALA A 138 13.31 -34.17 -19.44
CA ALA A 138 12.55 -33.20 -20.23
C ALA A 138 12.66 -31.79 -19.65
N TYR A 139 12.60 -31.66 -18.31
CA TYR A 139 12.71 -30.39 -17.62
C TYR A 139 14.08 -29.74 -17.86
N GLN A 140 15.18 -30.51 -17.86
CA GLN A 140 16.50 -30.00 -18.22
C GLN A 140 16.59 -29.42 -19.64
N THR A 141 15.77 -29.92 -20.58
CA THR A 141 15.74 -29.41 -21.96
C THR A 141 14.80 -28.23 -22.18
N LEU A 142 13.81 -28.08 -21.31
CA LEU A 142 12.79 -27.04 -21.35
C LEU A 142 12.59 -26.51 -19.92
N PRO A 143 13.61 -25.82 -19.39
CA PRO A 143 13.59 -25.37 -18.02
C PRO A 143 12.51 -24.30 -17.85
N TRP A 144 12.04 -24.16 -16.61
CA TRP A 144 11.23 -23.00 -16.30
C TRP A 144 12.11 -21.77 -16.33
N MET A 145 11.73 -20.82 -17.17
CA MET A 145 12.37 -19.52 -17.31
C MET A 145 11.30 -18.47 -17.12
N TYR A 146 11.67 -17.37 -16.49
CA TYR A 146 10.77 -16.26 -16.26
C TYR A 146 11.57 -14.98 -16.05
N GLU A 147 10.96 -13.87 -16.39
CA GLU A 147 11.56 -12.55 -16.31
C GLU A 147 10.79 -11.69 -15.32
N VAL A 148 11.49 -10.84 -14.58
CA VAL A 148 10.86 -9.84 -13.72
C VAL A 148 11.51 -8.49 -13.99
N GLU A 149 10.68 -7.60 -14.50
CA GLU A 149 11.01 -6.26 -14.95
C GLU A 149 11.55 -5.34 -13.85
N ASP A 150 12.49 -4.47 -14.22
CA ASP A 150 12.95 -3.28 -13.49
C ASP A 150 13.49 -3.55 -12.07
N MET A 151 14.16 -4.68 -11.87
CA MET A 151 14.52 -5.17 -10.55
C MET A 151 15.88 -4.69 -10.02
N ASP A 152 16.83 -4.43 -10.91
CA ASP A 152 18.14 -3.84 -10.61
C ASP A 152 18.38 -2.60 -11.51
N GLY A 153 19.53 -1.96 -11.38
CA GLY A 153 19.85 -0.81 -12.21
C GLY A 153 21.29 -0.34 -12.19
N ILE A 154 21.57 0.65 -13.03
CA ILE A 154 22.87 1.30 -13.21
C ILE A 154 22.67 2.80 -12.99
N ASP A 155 23.46 3.37 -12.07
CA ASP A 155 23.45 4.78 -11.66
C ASP A 155 22.03 5.35 -11.40
N GLU A 156 21.11 4.50 -10.94
CA GLU A 156 19.67 4.78 -10.73
C GLU A 156 18.85 5.04 -12.02
N ASP A 157 19.51 5.38 -13.12
CA ASP A 157 18.94 5.86 -14.38
C ASP A 157 18.54 4.74 -15.37
N PHE A 158 19.24 3.60 -15.32
CA PHE A 158 18.95 2.45 -16.18
C PHE A 158 18.42 1.28 -15.36
N LYS A 159 17.41 0.60 -15.90
CA LYS A 159 16.75 -0.55 -15.29
C LYS A 159 17.27 -1.85 -15.90
N VAL A 160 17.32 -2.89 -15.08
CA VAL A 160 17.85 -4.21 -15.40
C VAL A 160 16.90 -5.24 -14.83
N ASP A 161 16.59 -6.24 -15.64
CA ASP A 161 15.58 -7.24 -15.34
C ASP A 161 16.21 -8.45 -14.67
N TRP A 162 15.38 -9.25 -14.02
CA TRP A 162 15.77 -10.53 -13.47
C TRP A 162 15.32 -11.65 -14.39
N ASP A 163 16.22 -12.05 -15.29
CA ASP A 163 16.08 -13.24 -16.12
C ASP A 163 16.43 -14.48 -15.32
N PHE A 164 15.46 -15.19 -14.75
CA PHE A 164 15.76 -16.36 -13.95
C PHE A 164 15.34 -17.68 -14.59
N SER A 165 16.11 -18.73 -14.31
CA SER A 165 15.81 -20.09 -14.76
C SER A 165 16.08 -21.11 -13.67
N ILE A 166 15.24 -22.15 -13.61
CA ILE A 166 15.51 -23.34 -12.82
C ILE A 166 15.71 -24.47 -13.82
N ASP A 167 16.97 -24.87 -14.02
CA ASP A 167 17.37 -25.81 -15.07
C ASP A 167 17.21 -27.28 -14.64
N GLU A 168 17.11 -27.53 -13.34
CA GLU A 168 16.98 -28.88 -12.80
C GLU A 168 16.21 -28.84 -11.48
N ILE A 169 15.24 -29.75 -11.34
CA ILE A 169 14.41 -29.87 -10.16
C ILE A 169 14.09 -31.34 -9.90
N HIS A 170 14.21 -31.76 -8.64
CA HIS A 170 13.85 -33.09 -8.17
C HIS A 170 12.82 -32.99 -7.06
N LEU A 171 12.03 -34.06 -6.90
CA LEU A 171 11.13 -34.22 -5.77
C LEU A 171 11.80 -35.11 -4.73
N ILE A 172 11.77 -34.67 -3.48
CA ILE A 172 12.14 -35.49 -2.32
C ILE A 172 10.85 -35.76 -1.54
N PRO A 173 10.30 -36.99 -1.57
CA PRO A 173 9.14 -37.35 -0.77
C PRO A 173 9.36 -37.04 0.70
N THR A 174 8.34 -36.49 1.34
CA THR A 174 8.41 -36.14 2.77
C THR A 174 8.19 -37.35 3.67
N ASP A 175 7.39 -38.30 3.19
CA ASP A 175 7.31 -39.65 3.72
C ASP A 175 8.21 -40.55 2.85
N PRO A 176 9.30 -41.12 3.40
CA PRO A 176 10.18 -41.99 2.63
C PRO A 176 9.49 -43.29 2.18
N ASP A 177 8.35 -43.65 2.76
CA ASP A 177 7.57 -44.82 2.32
C ASP A 177 6.78 -44.54 1.02
N ASP A 178 6.70 -43.27 0.56
CA ASP A 178 6.00 -42.92 -0.69
C ASP A 178 6.77 -43.39 -1.94
N TRP A 179 8.11 -43.47 -1.91
CA TRP A 179 8.96 -43.98 -3.02
C TRP A 179 9.99 -45.01 -2.53
N ASP A 180 10.11 -46.15 -3.22
CA ASP A 180 11.29 -47.01 -3.12
C ASP A 180 12.39 -46.42 -4.00
N GLU A 181 13.65 -46.40 -3.54
CA GLU A 181 14.83 -45.91 -4.29
C GLU A 181 14.99 -46.57 -5.68
N ASN A 182 14.31 -47.69 -5.93
CA ASN A 182 14.40 -48.44 -7.18
C ASN A 182 13.09 -48.51 -8.00
N ASP A 183 11.98 -47.93 -7.52
CA ASP A 183 10.68 -48.01 -8.19
C ASP A 183 9.81 -46.78 -7.88
N ILE A 184 9.87 -45.76 -8.77
CA ILE A 184 9.04 -44.55 -8.68
C ILE A 184 7.77 -44.77 -9.53
N ASP A 185 6.80 -45.46 -8.93
CA ASP A 185 5.55 -45.84 -9.61
C ASP A 185 4.43 -44.79 -9.51
N GLN A 186 4.47 -43.85 -8.57
CA GLN A 186 3.40 -42.85 -8.43
C GLN A 186 3.93 -41.51 -7.93
N PRO A 187 3.25 -40.38 -8.20
CA PRO A 187 3.64 -39.11 -7.62
C PRO A 187 3.55 -39.17 -6.07
N PRO A 188 4.52 -38.58 -5.35
CA PRO A 188 4.53 -38.59 -3.88
C PRO A 188 3.34 -37.80 -3.36
N LYS A 189 2.80 -38.14 -2.19
CA LYS A 189 1.65 -37.40 -1.65
C LYS A 189 2.04 -35.98 -1.24
N ASP A 190 3.30 -35.83 -0.84
CA ASP A 190 3.87 -34.60 -0.35
C ASP A 190 5.39 -34.66 -0.52
N ALA A 191 5.99 -33.62 -1.12
CA ALA A 191 7.41 -33.59 -1.45
C ALA A 191 8.02 -32.22 -1.16
N LYS A 192 9.32 -32.23 -0.85
CA LYS A 192 10.18 -31.07 -0.98
C LYS A 192 10.67 -30.97 -2.42
N LEU A 193 11.00 -29.75 -2.82
CA LEU A 193 11.76 -29.51 -4.03
C LEU A 193 13.25 -29.55 -3.69
N GLN A 194 14.01 -30.23 -4.54
CA GLN A 194 15.46 -30.18 -4.53
C GLN A 194 15.92 -29.53 -5.83
N ILE A 195 16.61 -28.39 -5.71
CA ILE A 195 17.27 -27.71 -6.82
C ILE A 195 18.77 -27.86 -6.60
N PRO A 196 19.47 -28.65 -7.44
CA PRO A 196 20.90 -28.85 -7.31
C PRO A 196 21.68 -27.53 -7.38
N LYS A 197 22.86 -27.53 -6.77
CA LYS A 197 23.83 -26.44 -6.88
C LYS A 197 24.05 -26.04 -8.34
N GLY A 198 23.89 -24.76 -8.61
CA GLY A 198 24.08 -24.17 -9.93
C GLY A 198 22.89 -24.29 -10.89
N ALA A 199 21.81 -24.95 -10.49
CA ALA A 199 20.63 -25.16 -11.33
C ALA A 199 19.64 -23.99 -11.29
N PHE A 200 19.60 -23.20 -10.21
CA PHE A 200 18.84 -21.95 -10.16
C PHE A 200 19.77 -20.80 -10.58
N LYS A 201 19.42 -20.13 -11.67
CA LYS A 201 20.19 -19.04 -12.26
C LYS A 201 19.38 -17.75 -12.32
N VAL A 202 20.08 -16.63 -12.23
CA VAL A 202 19.56 -15.29 -12.48
C VAL A 202 20.56 -14.56 -13.35
N LEU A 203 20.17 -14.18 -14.56
CA LEU A 203 20.94 -13.34 -15.45
C LEU A 203 20.54 -11.88 -15.22
N LEU A 204 21.55 -11.02 -15.13
CA LEU A 204 21.42 -9.57 -15.02
C LEU A 204 22.17 -8.97 -16.20
N ASN A 205 21.45 -8.34 -17.12
CA ASN A 205 21.99 -7.83 -18.36
C ASN A 205 22.21 -6.31 -18.27
N TYR A 206 23.46 -5.87 -18.27
CA TYR A 206 23.81 -4.46 -18.16
C TYR A 206 23.99 -3.78 -19.53
N THR A 207 23.64 -4.46 -20.62
CA THR A 207 23.61 -3.85 -21.96
C THR A 207 22.22 -3.38 -22.32
N ILE A 208 21.96 -2.10 -22.07
CA ILE A 208 20.68 -1.47 -22.36
C ILE A 208 20.61 -1.05 -23.82
N SER A 209 19.60 -1.54 -24.51
CA SER A 209 19.36 -1.43 -25.93
C SER A 209 18.21 -0.47 -26.23
N ASN A 210 18.26 0.19 -27.38
CA ASN A 210 17.14 0.95 -27.93
C ASN A 210 16.53 0.15 -29.09
N TRP A 211 15.27 -0.23 -28.92
CA TRP A 211 14.49 -0.98 -29.89
C TRP A 211 13.44 -0.08 -30.52
N SER A 212 13.42 -0.03 -31.84
CA SER A 212 12.33 0.61 -32.57
C SER A 212 11.28 -0.42 -32.92
N VAL A 213 10.05 -0.14 -32.48
CA VAL A 213 8.87 -0.96 -32.70
C VAL A 213 7.98 -0.27 -33.71
N GLU A 214 7.49 -1.04 -34.69
CA GLU A 214 6.44 -0.64 -35.62
C GLU A 214 5.33 -1.68 -35.56
N VAL A 215 4.10 -1.25 -35.24
CA VAL A 215 2.90 -2.11 -35.16
C VAL A 215 1.98 -1.76 -36.33
N ASP A 216 1.71 -2.72 -37.23
CA ASP A 216 0.71 -2.57 -38.29
C ASP A 216 -0.69 -2.79 -37.71
N LEU A 217 -1.51 -1.74 -37.67
CA LEU A 217 -2.87 -1.78 -37.12
C LEU A 217 -3.92 -2.07 -38.20
N GLY A 218 -3.47 -2.53 -39.37
CA GLY A 218 -4.29 -2.85 -40.51
C GLY A 218 -4.78 -1.58 -41.20
N LYS A 219 -6.09 -1.49 -41.43
CA LYS A 219 -6.71 -0.40 -42.20
C LYS A 219 -7.85 0.23 -41.45
N ASP A 220 -7.93 1.55 -41.49
CA ASP A 220 -9.05 2.29 -40.93
C ASP A 220 -10.38 1.83 -41.56
N SER A 221 -11.38 1.64 -40.70
CA SER A 221 -12.72 1.17 -41.07
C SER A 221 -13.50 2.13 -42.00
N GLN A 222 -13.22 3.43 -41.95
CA GLN A 222 -13.97 4.43 -42.72
C GLN A 222 -13.43 4.61 -44.15
N TRP A 223 -12.11 4.59 -44.31
CA TRP A 223 -11.44 4.94 -45.57
C TRP A 223 -10.56 3.82 -46.14
N GLY A 224 -10.32 2.75 -45.39
CA GLY A 224 -9.45 1.64 -45.79
C GLY A 224 -7.97 2.04 -45.89
N ILE A 225 -7.58 3.12 -45.23
CA ILE A 225 -6.21 3.64 -45.23
C ILE A 225 -5.38 2.82 -44.25
N PRO A 226 -4.24 2.23 -44.68
CA PRO A 226 -3.32 1.58 -43.75
C PRO A 226 -2.82 2.55 -42.70
N TYR A 227 -2.75 2.11 -41.45
CA TYR A 227 -2.19 2.91 -40.37
C TYR A 227 -1.35 2.02 -39.45
N SER A 228 -0.24 2.57 -38.98
CA SER A 228 0.68 1.91 -38.06
C SER A 228 1.07 2.86 -36.94
N GLU A 229 1.48 2.28 -35.82
CA GLU A 229 2.07 3.01 -34.70
C GLU A 229 3.57 2.70 -34.65
N SER A 230 4.37 3.68 -34.20
CA SER A 230 5.81 3.49 -34.05
C SER A 230 6.32 4.22 -32.84
N PHE A 231 7.11 3.51 -32.03
CA PHE A 231 7.68 4.00 -30.79
C PHE A 231 9.05 3.32 -30.55
N ASN A 232 9.74 3.76 -29.50
CA ASN A 232 10.97 3.12 -29.06
C ASN A 232 10.77 2.54 -27.67
N ILE A 233 11.32 1.36 -27.44
CA ILE A 233 11.46 0.74 -26.13
C ILE A 233 12.95 0.78 -25.79
N ILE A 234 13.28 1.18 -24.56
CA ILE A 234 14.64 1.12 -24.02
C ILE A 234 14.64 -0.01 -23.02
N ASP A 235 15.39 -1.05 -23.30
CA ASP A 235 15.33 -2.29 -22.54
C ASP A 235 16.65 -3.03 -22.51
N ASP A 236 16.87 -3.86 -21.50
CA ASP A 236 18.06 -4.70 -21.44
C ASP A 236 17.94 -5.93 -22.36
N ASP A 237 16.72 -6.39 -22.60
CA ASP A 237 16.40 -7.57 -23.37
C ASP A 237 15.92 -7.20 -24.79
N LYS A 238 15.29 -8.13 -25.54
CA LYS A 238 14.60 -7.80 -26.78
C LYS A 238 13.08 -7.96 -26.55
N PRO A 239 12.28 -6.90 -26.72
CA PRO A 239 10.84 -6.95 -26.46
C PRO A 239 10.13 -8.10 -27.19
N ASP A 240 9.20 -8.77 -26.52
CA ASP A 240 8.43 -9.87 -27.11
C ASP A 240 7.36 -9.31 -28.08
N PRO A 241 7.41 -9.66 -29.38
CA PRO A 241 6.34 -9.29 -30.31
C PRO A 241 4.95 -9.81 -29.92
N ASN A 242 4.83 -10.90 -29.15
CA ASN A 242 3.54 -11.43 -28.72
C ASN A 242 2.86 -10.52 -27.70
N GLU A 243 3.61 -10.07 -26.68
CA GLU A 243 3.07 -9.18 -25.65
C GLU A 243 2.64 -7.84 -26.23
N ILE A 244 3.45 -7.27 -27.14
CA ILE A 244 3.10 -6.07 -27.87
C ILE A 244 1.86 -6.31 -28.75
N ALA A 245 1.79 -7.45 -29.45
CA ALA A 245 0.64 -7.76 -30.30
C ALA A 245 -0.65 -7.90 -29.48
N ASP A 246 -0.59 -8.51 -28.30
CA ASP A 246 -1.72 -8.67 -27.39
C ASP A 246 -2.19 -7.33 -26.83
N GLU A 247 -1.28 -6.38 -26.51
CA GLU A 247 -1.64 -5.03 -26.09
C GLU A 247 -2.44 -4.28 -27.18
N TYR A 248 -2.07 -4.48 -28.44
CA TYR A 248 -2.69 -3.82 -29.60
C TYR A 248 -3.81 -4.63 -30.26
N ASP A 249 -4.11 -5.84 -29.80
CA ASP A 249 -5.08 -6.78 -30.39
C ASP A 249 -4.80 -7.07 -31.88
N VAL A 250 -3.53 -7.34 -32.22
CA VAL A 250 -3.04 -7.67 -33.57
C VAL A 250 -2.34 -9.03 -33.62
N ASP A 251 -1.96 -9.49 -34.83
CA ASP A 251 -1.13 -10.70 -34.97
C ASP A 251 0.35 -10.37 -34.67
N PRO A 252 1.11 -11.23 -33.98
CA PRO A 252 2.54 -11.00 -33.74
C PRO A 252 3.37 -10.76 -35.00
N SER A 253 2.94 -11.27 -36.16
CA SER A 253 3.58 -11.00 -37.45
C SER A 253 3.44 -9.57 -37.97
N ASP A 254 2.50 -8.79 -37.40
CA ASP A 254 2.28 -7.37 -37.70
C ASP A 254 3.17 -6.45 -36.83
N VAL A 255 3.93 -7.00 -35.88
CA VAL A 255 4.88 -6.29 -35.03
C VAL A 255 6.30 -6.44 -35.59
N LYS A 256 6.98 -5.31 -35.87
CA LYS A 256 8.38 -5.28 -36.31
C LYS A 256 9.26 -4.60 -35.27
N ILE A 257 10.24 -5.34 -34.79
CA ILE A 257 11.19 -4.89 -33.76
C ILE A 257 12.59 -4.82 -34.37
N ASN A 258 13.23 -3.65 -34.29
CA ASN A 258 14.53 -3.40 -34.87
C ASN A 258 15.48 -2.77 -33.86
N PHE A 259 16.64 -3.39 -33.65
CA PHE A 259 17.72 -2.82 -32.85
C PHE A 259 18.23 -1.51 -33.46
N LYS A 260 18.29 -0.44 -32.66
CA LYS A 260 18.82 0.88 -33.08
C LYS A 260 20.21 1.16 -32.54
N GLY A 261 20.64 0.47 -31.51
CA GLY A 261 21.92 0.67 -30.85
C GLY A 261 21.78 0.52 -29.33
N TYR A 262 22.91 0.51 -28.64
CA TYR A 262 22.92 0.53 -27.18
C TYR A 262 22.71 1.95 -26.66
N VAL A 263 21.86 2.09 -25.66
CA VAL A 263 21.79 3.28 -24.79
C VAL A 263 22.88 3.19 -23.73
N TYR A 264 23.14 1.97 -23.24
CA TYR A 264 24.20 1.66 -22.30
C TYR A 264 24.93 0.39 -22.70
N GLU A 265 26.26 0.44 -22.76
CA GLU A 265 27.07 -0.66 -23.28
C GLU A 265 27.65 -1.57 -22.19
N GLY A 266 27.17 -1.48 -20.94
CA GLY A 266 27.67 -2.25 -19.80
C GLY A 266 28.33 -1.37 -18.75
N VAL A 267 28.51 -1.92 -17.54
CA VAL A 267 29.04 -1.20 -16.38
C VAL A 267 30.56 -1.03 -16.48
N ALA A 268 31.03 0.20 -16.52
CA ALA A 268 32.42 0.61 -16.58
C ALA A 268 32.98 0.98 -15.18
N SER A 269 34.27 1.32 -15.13
CA SER A 269 34.88 1.94 -13.95
C SER A 269 34.29 3.32 -13.71
N GLY A 270 33.88 3.59 -12.47
CA GLY A 270 33.23 4.84 -12.06
C GLY A 270 31.71 4.73 -11.91
N ASP A 271 31.10 3.67 -12.43
CA ASP A 271 29.65 3.48 -12.37
C ASP A 271 29.24 2.77 -11.08
N THR A 272 27.99 2.98 -10.67
CA THR A 272 27.31 2.21 -9.64
C THR A 272 26.27 1.30 -10.27
N PHE A 273 26.18 0.06 -9.84
CA PHE A 273 25.11 -0.85 -10.27
C PHE A 273 24.59 -1.67 -9.11
N THR A 274 23.46 -2.34 -9.31
CA THR A 274 22.87 -3.23 -8.30
C THR A 274 22.80 -4.68 -8.77
N VAL A 275 22.93 -5.60 -7.80
CA VAL A 275 22.79 -7.05 -7.98
C VAL A 275 21.90 -7.58 -6.87
N LEU A 276 20.73 -8.09 -7.23
CA LEU A 276 19.68 -8.49 -6.29
C LEU A 276 19.40 -7.39 -5.24
N GLY A 277 19.36 -6.13 -5.69
CA GLY A 277 19.17 -4.95 -4.84
C GLY A 277 20.38 -4.50 -4.02
N ASN A 278 21.52 -5.20 -4.08
CA ASN A 278 22.75 -4.79 -3.41
C ASN A 278 23.55 -3.85 -4.31
N SER A 279 23.99 -2.69 -3.81
CA SER A 279 24.71 -1.69 -4.60
C SER A 279 26.23 -1.88 -4.58
N TYR A 280 26.85 -1.74 -5.75
CA TYR A 280 28.29 -1.88 -5.98
C TYR A 280 28.81 -0.71 -6.83
N TYR A 281 29.76 0.05 -6.30
CA TYR A 281 30.50 1.06 -7.06
C TYR A 281 31.77 0.45 -7.65
N VAL A 282 31.89 0.49 -8.97
CA VAL A 282 32.95 -0.19 -9.72
C VAL A 282 34.20 0.68 -9.76
N LEU A 283 35.27 0.15 -9.18
CA LEU A 283 36.59 0.79 -9.22
C LEU A 283 37.34 0.41 -10.50
N ASN A 284 37.24 -0.85 -10.93
CA ASN A 284 37.97 -1.35 -12.09
C ASN A 284 37.30 -2.61 -12.67
N VAL A 285 37.35 -2.77 -13.99
CA VAL A 285 36.85 -3.97 -14.68
C VAL A 285 38.02 -4.75 -15.29
N ILE A 286 38.09 -6.04 -15.02
CA ILE A 286 39.13 -6.98 -15.46
C ILE A 286 38.45 -8.11 -16.26
N ASP A 287 39.21 -8.98 -16.94
CA ASP A 287 38.59 -10.13 -17.64
C ASP A 287 37.90 -11.05 -16.63
N LYS A 288 36.59 -11.26 -16.80
CA LYS A 288 35.73 -12.08 -15.91
C LYS A 288 35.80 -11.71 -14.42
N ALA A 289 36.08 -10.44 -14.13
CA ALA A 289 36.25 -9.97 -12.76
C ALA A 289 36.07 -8.46 -12.69
N PHE A 290 35.75 -7.95 -11.50
CA PHE A 290 35.77 -6.52 -11.22
C PHE A 290 36.22 -6.23 -9.79
N GLU A 291 36.67 -5.01 -9.56
CA GLU A 291 36.97 -4.48 -8.24
C GLU A 291 35.90 -3.46 -7.89
N TYR A 292 35.34 -3.55 -6.69
CA TYR A 292 34.37 -2.61 -6.15
C TYR A 292 34.79 -2.11 -4.78
N GLY A 293 34.26 -0.98 -4.37
CA GLY A 293 34.52 -0.40 -3.05
C GLY A 293 33.84 0.95 -2.94
N LYS A 294 34.18 1.72 -1.92
CA LYS A 294 33.67 3.08 -1.76
C LYS A 294 34.77 4.09 -2.08
N ASP A 295 34.58 4.83 -3.16
CA ASP A 295 35.45 5.93 -3.56
C ASP A 295 35.03 7.23 -2.86
N HIS A 296 35.98 7.84 -2.16
CA HIS A 296 35.80 9.13 -1.50
C HIS A 296 36.37 10.28 -2.33
N GLY A 297 36.83 9.99 -3.55
CA GLY A 297 37.41 10.93 -4.48
C GLY A 297 38.79 11.42 -4.07
N GLU A 298 39.27 12.44 -4.77
CA GLU A 298 40.50 13.13 -4.45
C GLU A 298 40.29 14.17 -3.33
N VAL A 299 41.10 14.06 -2.28
CA VAL A 299 40.99 14.92 -1.11
C VAL A 299 42.32 15.60 -0.82
N TRP A 300 42.26 16.90 -0.51
CA TRP A 300 43.44 17.67 -0.11
C TRP A 300 43.76 17.50 1.37
N PHE A 301 45.01 17.22 1.68
CA PHE A 301 45.56 17.19 3.03
C PHE A 301 46.63 18.25 3.17
N ARG A 302 46.47 19.12 4.15
CA ARG A 302 47.55 19.98 4.66
C ARG A 302 48.37 19.18 5.67
N LEU A 303 49.63 19.58 5.85
CA LEU A 303 50.47 19.01 6.89
C LEU A 303 49.77 19.08 8.27
N GLY A 304 49.61 17.92 8.92
CA GLY A 304 48.95 17.79 10.22
C GLY A 304 47.44 17.54 10.16
N ASP A 305 46.79 17.64 8.99
CA ASP A 305 45.36 17.35 8.84
C ASP A 305 45.06 15.89 9.20
N ILE A 306 43.90 15.67 9.83
CA ILE A 306 43.33 14.35 10.12
C ILE A 306 41.94 14.29 9.51
N LYS A 307 41.66 13.26 8.71
CA LYS A 307 40.35 13.02 8.07
C LYS A 307 39.90 11.59 8.31
N ASP A 308 38.58 11.40 8.42
CA ASP A 308 37.93 10.11 8.72
C ASP A 308 37.23 9.58 7.46
N TYR A 309 37.44 8.30 7.15
CA TYR A 309 36.81 7.60 6.03
C TYR A 309 36.36 6.22 6.51
N ASP A 310 35.05 6.06 6.73
CA ASP A 310 34.44 4.80 7.21
C ASP A 310 35.14 4.23 8.46
N GLY A 311 35.55 5.11 9.38
CA GLY A 311 36.23 4.77 10.63
C GLY A 311 37.75 4.68 10.54
N TYR A 312 38.34 4.80 9.34
CA TYR A 312 39.78 4.96 9.17
C TYR A 312 40.17 6.43 9.31
N LYS A 313 41.17 6.73 10.15
CA LYS A 313 41.67 8.11 10.30
C LYS A 313 43.00 8.26 9.58
N VAL A 314 43.06 9.10 8.57
CA VAL A 314 44.26 9.41 7.80
C VAL A 314 44.82 10.74 8.25
N LYS A 315 46.07 10.76 8.71
CA LYS A 315 46.79 11.95 9.15
C LYS A 315 48.00 12.22 8.28
N ALA A 316 48.09 13.42 7.72
CA ALA A 316 49.28 13.84 6.98
C ALA A 316 50.42 14.21 7.95
N VAL A 317 51.49 13.41 7.95
CA VAL A 317 52.63 13.57 8.84
C VAL A 317 53.76 14.37 8.20
N ASP A 318 54.00 14.16 6.91
CA ASP A 318 54.99 14.91 6.12
C ASP A 318 54.60 14.94 4.64
N ILE A 319 55.00 15.99 3.92
CA ILE A 319 54.69 16.19 2.50
C ILE A 319 55.93 16.72 1.78
N SER A 320 56.41 16.02 0.76
CA SER A 320 57.54 16.43 -0.07
C SER A 320 57.06 16.75 -1.48
N VAL A 321 57.02 18.06 -1.78
CA VAL A 321 56.66 18.58 -3.11
C VAL A 321 57.74 18.29 -4.15
N TYR A 322 59.00 18.20 -3.75
CA TYR A 322 60.11 17.93 -4.68
C TYR A 322 60.19 16.44 -5.07
N GLU A 323 59.87 15.54 -4.14
CA GLU A 323 59.91 14.10 -4.41
C GLU A 323 58.56 13.53 -4.85
N ASN A 324 57.50 14.34 -4.83
CA ASN A 324 56.11 13.92 -5.01
C ASN A 324 55.75 12.73 -4.10
N ARG A 325 55.95 12.94 -2.79
CA ARG A 325 55.71 11.94 -1.74
C ARG A 325 54.98 12.54 -0.57
N ALA A 326 54.20 11.71 0.13
CA ALA A 326 53.58 12.07 1.40
C ALA A 326 53.78 10.93 2.41
N LEU A 327 54.08 11.28 3.66
CA LEU A 327 54.06 10.36 4.79
C LEU A 327 52.72 10.53 5.51
N VAL A 328 51.96 9.45 5.63
CA VAL A 328 50.68 9.46 6.34
C VAL A 328 50.64 8.41 7.44
N GLU A 329 50.01 8.76 8.55
CA GLU A 329 49.67 7.86 9.65
C GLU A 329 48.19 7.51 9.52
N VAL A 330 47.87 6.22 9.45
CA VAL A 330 46.50 5.72 9.27
C VAL A 330 46.12 4.87 10.45
N THR A 331 45.06 5.25 11.16
CA THR A 331 44.46 4.49 12.26
C THR A 331 43.26 3.70 11.74
N SER A 332 43.24 2.38 11.94
CA SER A 332 42.09 1.54 11.58
C SER A 332 40.92 1.73 12.57
N PRO A 333 39.69 1.30 12.20
CA PRO A 333 38.54 1.31 13.12
C PRO A 333 38.78 0.57 14.45
N ASN A 334 39.71 -0.40 14.45
CA ASN A 334 40.10 -1.18 15.63
C ASN A 334 41.24 -0.52 16.43
N GLY A 335 41.67 0.69 16.06
CA GLY A 335 42.73 1.44 16.74
C GLY A 335 44.15 0.99 16.42
N ILE A 336 44.37 0.33 15.28
CA ILE A 336 45.71 -0.07 14.82
C ILE A 336 46.28 1.03 13.94
N ASP A 337 47.42 1.59 14.32
CA ASP A 337 48.12 2.62 13.56
C ASP A 337 49.15 2.02 12.59
N GLN A 338 49.20 2.56 11.38
CA GLN A 338 50.25 2.29 10.40
C GLN A 338 50.79 3.59 9.80
N LEU A 339 52.12 3.67 9.68
CA LEU A 339 52.79 4.77 9.03
C LEU A 339 53.22 4.34 7.62
N VAL A 340 52.73 5.01 6.58
CA VAL A 340 52.98 4.64 5.18
C VAL A 340 53.48 5.83 4.37
N ILE A 341 54.42 5.55 3.46
CA ILE A 341 54.88 6.52 2.46
C ILE A 341 54.07 6.29 1.19
N LEU A 342 53.36 7.32 0.77
CA LEU A 342 52.70 7.41 -0.52
C LEU A 342 53.66 8.02 -1.53
N LYS A 343 53.66 7.48 -2.74
CA LYS A 343 54.34 8.06 -3.90
C LYS A 343 53.30 8.36 -4.96
N LYS A 344 53.61 9.35 -5.78
CA LYS A 344 52.71 9.78 -6.84
C LYS A 344 52.34 8.62 -7.78
N ASP A 345 51.05 8.49 -8.03
CA ASP A 345 50.40 7.52 -8.92
C ASP A 345 50.63 6.04 -8.55
N GLU A 346 51.08 5.74 -7.32
CA GLU A 346 51.19 4.37 -6.80
C GLU A 346 50.07 4.11 -5.76
N GLU A 347 49.19 3.13 -6.02
CA GLU A 347 48.20 2.68 -5.03
C GLU A 347 48.88 2.07 -3.80
N LYS A 348 48.40 2.44 -2.61
CA LYS A 348 48.85 1.85 -1.35
C LYS A 348 47.68 1.28 -0.55
N ASP A 349 47.50 -0.04 -0.59
CA ASP A 349 46.73 -0.76 0.43
C ASP A 349 47.48 -0.69 1.76
N VAL A 350 46.91 0.04 2.71
CA VAL A 350 47.60 0.38 3.95
C VAL A 350 47.72 -0.85 4.86
N PHE A 351 46.69 -1.69 4.92
CA PHE A 351 46.66 -2.85 5.82
C PHE A 351 46.79 -4.20 5.09
N GLY A 352 46.80 -4.19 3.75
CA GLY A 352 46.92 -5.39 2.92
C GLY A 352 45.64 -6.23 2.87
N ASN A 353 44.50 -5.63 3.21
CA ASN A 353 43.20 -6.29 3.29
C ASN A 353 42.10 -5.57 2.50
N GLY A 354 42.46 -4.58 1.68
CA GLY A 354 41.50 -3.75 0.92
C GLY A 354 40.70 -2.76 1.77
N GLY A 355 40.95 -2.65 3.07
CA GLY A 355 40.16 -1.80 3.97
C GLY A 355 40.27 -0.31 3.65
N ILE A 356 41.49 0.18 3.38
CA ILE A 356 41.74 1.53 2.88
C ILE A 356 42.94 1.54 1.93
N ILE A 357 42.74 2.14 0.76
CA ILE A 357 43.74 2.34 -0.29
C ILE A 357 43.91 3.84 -0.49
N LEU A 358 45.16 4.27 -0.49
CA LEU A 358 45.53 5.67 -0.68
C LEU A 358 46.41 5.78 -1.91
N THR A 359 46.06 6.69 -2.81
CA THR A 359 46.88 7.03 -3.98
C THR A 359 47.21 8.50 -3.94
N LEU A 360 48.49 8.84 -3.86
CA LEU A 360 48.92 10.23 -3.95
C LEU A 360 48.84 10.66 -5.42
N THR A 361 48.04 11.67 -5.74
CA THR A 361 47.90 12.14 -7.13
C THR A 361 48.69 13.42 -7.37
N ASP A 362 48.85 14.27 -6.35
CA ASP A 362 49.72 15.44 -6.47
C ASP A 362 50.25 15.97 -5.14
N THR A 363 51.32 16.77 -5.22
CA THR A 363 51.81 17.57 -4.08
C THR A 363 52.21 18.95 -4.55
N PHE A 364 51.80 20.00 -3.82
CA PHE A 364 52.10 21.37 -4.19
C PHE A 364 52.15 22.31 -2.98
N VAL A 365 52.66 23.52 -3.21
CA VAL A 365 52.67 24.60 -2.22
C VAL A 365 51.47 25.51 -2.48
N GLY A 366 50.56 25.60 -1.51
CA GLY A 366 49.41 26.50 -1.60
C GLY A 366 49.78 27.98 -1.47
N ILE A 367 48.84 28.86 -1.81
CA ILE A 367 49.03 30.33 -1.78
C ILE A 367 49.41 30.87 -0.39
N ASP A 368 49.01 30.16 0.68
CA ASP A 368 49.35 30.48 2.07
C ASP A 368 50.69 29.87 2.53
N SER A 369 51.50 29.37 1.59
CA SER A 369 52.76 28.64 1.84
C SER A 369 52.61 27.31 2.58
N ASN A 370 51.41 26.74 2.64
CA ASN A 370 51.16 25.41 3.20
C ASN A 370 51.52 24.32 2.18
N LEU A 371 52.17 23.25 2.64
CA LEU A 371 52.37 22.03 1.85
C LEU A 371 51.05 21.26 1.80
N ILE A 372 50.64 20.88 0.59
CA ILE A 372 49.37 20.19 0.32
C ILE A 372 49.67 18.92 -0.48
N ALA A 373 49.02 17.83 -0.10
CA ALA A 373 48.97 16.59 -0.85
C ALA A 373 47.53 16.32 -1.30
N THR A 374 47.34 15.98 -2.57
CA THR A 374 46.07 15.47 -3.10
C THR A 374 46.13 13.95 -3.05
N ILE A 375 45.23 13.34 -2.30
CA ILE A 375 45.21 11.89 -2.09
C ILE A 375 43.83 11.38 -2.50
N GLN A 376 43.77 10.45 -3.44
CA GLN A 376 42.57 9.66 -3.71
C GLN A 376 42.41 8.62 -2.60
N VAL A 377 41.21 8.50 -2.05
CA VAL A 377 40.90 7.60 -0.94
C VAL A 377 39.82 6.62 -1.34
N VAL A 378 40.14 5.34 -1.33
CA VAL A 378 39.18 4.24 -1.55
C VAL A 378 39.14 3.37 -0.31
N THR A 379 37.94 2.95 0.08
CA THR A 379 37.73 2.07 1.24
C THR A 379 36.95 0.83 0.86
N ASN A 380 37.10 -0.24 1.65
CA ASN A 380 36.38 -1.50 1.47
C ASN A 380 36.53 -2.10 0.05
N LYS A 381 37.70 -1.90 -0.59
CA LYS A 381 37.98 -2.46 -1.92
C LYS A 381 38.01 -3.98 -1.84
N LYS A 382 37.23 -4.60 -2.70
CA LYS A 382 37.18 -6.05 -2.89
C LYS A 382 37.24 -6.36 -4.37
N LYS A 383 37.74 -7.55 -4.68
CA LYS A 383 37.73 -8.11 -6.02
C LYS A 383 36.76 -9.28 -6.05
N ILE A 384 35.99 -9.39 -7.13
CA ILE A 384 35.13 -10.53 -7.41
C ILE A 384 35.54 -11.08 -8.77
N GLU A 385 35.76 -12.38 -8.82
CA GLU A 385 36.03 -13.14 -10.04
C GLU A 385 34.87 -14.12 -10.32
N SER A 386 34.72 -14.53 -11.58
CA SER A 386 33.82 -15.64 -11.93
C SER A 386 34.00 -16.85 -11.01
N GLY A 387 32.91 -17.36 -10.46
CA GLY A 387 32.85 -18.49 -9.54
C GLY A 387 32.86 -18.10 -8.04
N ASP A 388 33.18 -16.84 -7.73
CA ASP A 388 33.09 -16.28 -6.39
C ASP A 388 31.64 -16.01 -6.00
N GLU A 389 31.40 -15.96 -4.70
CA GLU A 389 30.12 -15.58 -4.11
C GLU A 389 30.02 -14.06 -4.02
N LEU A 390 29.14 -13.46 -4.82
CA LEU A 390 28.95 -12.00 -4.90
C LEU A 390 27.89 -11.51 -3.91
N VAL A 391 26.80 -12.27 -3.82
CA VAL A 391 25.70 -12.15 -2.86
C VAL A 391 25.66 -13.45 -2.07
N ALA A 392 25.33 -13.38 -0.77
CA ALA A 392 25.29 -14.58 0.07
C ALA A 392 24.38 -15.66 -0.54
N GLY A 393 24.90 -16.88 -0.72
CA GLY A 393 24.21 -18.00 -1.37
C GLY A 393 24.27 -18.00 -2.91
N TRP A 394 24.93 -17.02 -3.55
CA TRP A 394 24.93 -16.83 -4.99
C TRP A 394 26.33 -16.67 -5.58
N LYS A 395 26.73 -17.62 -6.41
CA LYS A 395 27.96 -17.58 -7.20
C LYS A 395 27.76 -16.78 -8.47
N ALA A 396 28.64 -15.84 -8.76
CA ALA A 396 28.57 -15.00 -9.94
C ALA A 396 29.46 -15.54 -11.07
N GLU A 397 28.92 -15.64 -12.27
CA GLU A 397 29.68 -15.76 -13.52
C GLU A 397 29.63 -14.43 -14.24
N ILE A 398 30.78 -13.81 -14.44
CA ILE A 398 30.90 -12.43 -14.94
C ILE A 398 31.32 -12.47 -16.41
N THR A 399 30.52 -11.85 -17.26
CA THR A 399 30.88 -11.63 -18.66
C THR A 399 31.30 -10.19 -18.88
N THR A 400 32.52 -10.01 -19.39
CA THR A 400 33.09 -8.69 -19.67
C THR A 400 33.26 -8.47 -21.16
N GLY A 401 33.12 -7.23 -21.59
CA GLY A 401 33.31 -6.80 -22.97
C GLY A 401 34.07 -5.48 -23.06
N THR A 402 33.94 -4.84 -24.22
CA THR A 402 34.49 -3.50 -24.47
C THR A 402 33.37 -2.64 -25.03
N ASN A 403 33.24 -1.40 -24.53
CA ASN A 403 32.28 -0.42 -25.05
C ASN A 403 32.85 0.30 -26.29
N SER A 404 32.07 1.22 -26.86
CA SER A 404 32.44 1.98 -28.05
C SER A 404 33.60 2.96 -27.81
N ASP A 405 33.84 3.37 -26.57
CA ASP A 405 34.97 4.23 -26.18
C ASP A 405 36.27 3.45 -25.99
N GLY A 406 36.21 2.12 -25.99
CA GLY A 406 37.36 1.23 -25.83
C GLY A 406 37.62 0.82 -24.38
N ASP A 407 36.75 1.20 -23.45
CA ASP A 407 36.84 0.83 -22.04
C ASP A 407 36.29 -0.57 -21.81
N LYS A 408 36.88 -1.27 -20.84
CA LYS A 408 36.39 -2.58 -20.43
C LYS A 408 35.16 -2.42 -19.53
N VAL A 409 34.14 -3.22 -19.80
CA VAL A 409 32.83 -3.13 -19.14
C VAL A 409 32.30 -4.51 -18.75
N ILE A 410 31.49 -4.56 -17.71
CA ILE A 410 30.67 -5.73 -17.34
C ILE A 410 29.44 -5.71 -18.24
N LYS A 411 29.24 -6.78 -19.02
CA LYS A 411 28.11 -6.91 -19.94
C LYS A 411 26.91 -7.55 -19.26
N TRP A 412 27.14 -8.65 -18.56
CA TRP A 412 26.12 -9.30 -17.74
C TRP A 412 26.76 -10.13 -16.64
N ILE A 413 25.98 -10.39 -15.59
CA ILE A 413 26.32 -11.28 -14.49
C ILE A 413 25.27 -12.37 -14.41
N THR A 414 25.69 -13.63 -14.43
CA THR A 414 24.81 -14.76 -14.14
C THR A 414 25.08 -15.23 -12.72
N LEU A 415 24.13 -15.06 -11.83
CA LEU A 415 24.15 -15.65 -10.51
C LEU A 415 23.65 -17.09 -10.58
N SER A 416 24.20 -17.94 -9.71
CA SER A 416 23.72 -19.32 -9.53
C SER A 416 23.75 -19.73 -8.07
N ASN A 417 22.79 -20.54 -7.63
CA ASN A 417 22.73 -20.98 -6.24
C ASN A 417 24.02 -21.72 -5.84
N ALA A 418 24.63 -21.27 -4.74
CA ALA A 418 25.95 -21.74 -4.32
C ALA A 418 25.93 -23.17 -3.77
N ASP A 419 24.81 -23.63 -3.23
CA ASP A 419 24.59 -24.94 -2.64
C ASP A 419 23.21 -25.51 -3.07
N ASP A 420 22.97 -26.80 -2.83
CA ASP A 420 21.68 -27.43 -3.09
C ASP A 420 20.58 -26.76 -2.25
N ILE A 421 19.43 -26.50 -2.86
CA ILE A 421 18.24 -25.98 -2.18
C ILE A 421 17.28 -27.15 -1.97
N GLU A 422 16.97 -27.48 -0.72
CA GLU A 422 16.06 -28.59 -0.36
C GLU A 422 14.94 -28.12 0.57
N GLU A 423 13.88 -27.57 -0.01
CA GLU A 423 12.82 -26.89 0.75
C GLU A 423 11.42 -27.34 0.32
N LYS A 424 10.46 -27.26 1.25
CA LYS A 424 9.04 -27.48 0.92
C LYS A 424 8.48 -26.38 0.04
N THR A 425 8.98 -25.16 0.22
CA THR A 425 8.58 -23.98 -0.51
C THR A 425 9.85 -23.19 -0.74
N VAL A 426 10.27 -23.11 -2.00
CA VAL A 426 11.45 -22.37 -2.43
C VAL A 426 11.05 -20.91 -2.63
N ASP A 427 11.79 -19.99 -2.02
CA ASP A 427 11.66 -18.55 -2.25
C ASP A 427 12.49 -18.14 -3.48
N VAL A 428 11.81 -17.67 -4.52
CA VAL A 428 12.43 -17.15 -5.74
C VAL A 428 12.55 -15.65 -5.57
N LEU A 429 13.66 -15.25 -4.95
CA LEU A 429 14.10 -13.86 -4.78
C LEU A 429 13.05 -12.93 -4.13
N GLY A 430 12.18 -13.47 -3.26
CA GLY A 430 11.10 -12.73 -2.64
C GLY A 430 9.92 -12.41 -3.56
N LYS A 431 9.91 -12.88 -4.81
CA LYS A 431 8.87 -12.63 -5.82
C LYS A 431 7.88 -13.77 -5.95
N TYR A 432 8.37 -15.01 -5.96
CA TYR A 432 7.52 -16.18 -6.09
C TYR A 432 7.84 -17.24 -5.03
N LYS A 433 6.82 -17.99 -4.66
CA LYS A 433 6.92 -19.22 -3.88
C LYS A 433 6.72 -20.39 -4.82
N VAL A 434 7.70 -21.28 -4.86
CA VAL A 434 7.65 -22.47 -5.71
C VAL A 434 7.54 -23.70 -4.83
N TYR A 435 6.53 -24.54 -5.05
CA TYR A 435 6.28 -25.72 -4.21
C TYR A 435 5.56 -26.85 -4.95
N TYR A 436 5.73 -28.07 -4.45
CA TYR A 436 5.03 -29.24 -4.97
C TYR A 436 3.57 -29.29 -4.50
N LYS A 437 2.65 -29.67 -5.39
CA LYS A 437 1.24 -29.92 -5.04
C LYS A 437 0.68 -31.12 -5.79
N LEU A 438 0.15 -32.08 -5.02
CA LEU A 438 -0.68 -33.17 -5.53
C LEU A 438 -2.16 -32.82 -5.38
N GLN A 439 -2.94 -33.11 -6.40
CA GLN A 439 -4.40 -33.10 -6.36
C GLN A 439 -4.93 -34.46 -6.80
N THR A 440 -5.89 -34.99 -6.05
CA THR A 440 -6.58 -36.25 -6.34
C THR A 440 -8.08 -36.05 -6.39
N TRP A 441 -8.74 -36.88 -7.19
CA TRP A 441 -10.20 -36.90 -7.30
C TRP A 441 -10.67 -38.34 -7.35
N THR A 442 -11.73 -38.65 -6.62
CA THR A 442 -12.40 -39.95 -6.70
C THR A 442 -13.77 -39.82 -7.38
N LYS A 443 -14.21 -40.90 -8.01
CA LYS A 443 -15.52 -41.01 -8.63
C LYS A 443 -16.09 -42.41 -8.46
N ASP A 444 -17.21 -42.51 -7.76
CA ASP A 444 -18.01 -43.73 -7.67
C ASP A 444 -18.79 -43.92 -8.99
N GLU A 445 -18.62 -45.08 -9.61
CA GLU A 445 -19.32 -45.49 -10.83
C GLU A 445 -20.83 -45.66 -10.62
N ALA A 446 -21.26 -46.05 -9.42
CA ALA A 446 -22.67 -46.19 -9.07
C ALA A 446 -23.37 -44.82 -9.10
N ASP A 447 -22.67 -43.77 -8.66
CA ASP A 447 -23.15 -42.38 -8.71
C ASP A 447 -23.22 -41.84 -10.14
N ALA A 448 -22.26 -42.23 -10.99
CA ALA A 448 -22.25 -41.87 -12.41
C ALA A 448 -23.23 -42.73 -13.25
N ASN A 449 -23.63 -43.89 -12.74
CA ASN A 449 -24.30 -44.96 -13.47
C ASN A 449 -23.60 -45.29 -14.80
N TYR A 450 -22.27 -45.32 -14.78
CA TYR A 450 -21.41 -45.55 -15.93
C TYR A 450 -20.23 -46.44 -15.51
N ASP A 451 -19.90 -47.42 -16.36
CA ASP A 451 -18.76 -48.32 -16.22
C ASP A 451 -17.56 -47.59 -16.82
N ILE A 452 -16.77 -46.94 -15.97
CA ILE A 452 -15.64 -46.07 -16.33
C ILE A 452 -14.39 -46.91 -16.60
N ASN A 453 -14.21 -48.02 -15.89
CA ASN A 453 -13.06 -48.92 -16.05
C ASN A 453 -13.25 -49.99 -17.15
N ASP A 454 -14.45 -50.10 -17.73
CA ASP A 454 -14.88 -51.08 -18.74
C ASP A 454 -14.76 -52.55 -18.26
N ASP A 455 -14.90 -52.81 -16.96
CA ASP A 455 -14.75 -54.16 -16.37
C ASP A 455 -16.05 -54.99 -16.41
N GLY A 456 -17.18 -54.34 -16.73
CA GLY A 456 -18.50 -54.95 -16.83
C GLY A 456 -19.36 -54.81 -15.57
N ASP A 457 -18.88 -54.09 -14.54
CA ASP A 457 -19.65 -53.68 -13.38
C ASP A 457 -19.68 -52.14 -13.20
N LYS A 458 -20.30 -51.64 -12.13
CA LYS A 458 -20.56 -50.19 -11.91
C LYS A 458 -20.50 -49.85 -10.44
N LYS A 459 -19.55 -50.43 -9.72
CA LYS A 459 -19.47 -50.37 -8.27
C LYS A 459 -18.12 -49.90 -7.75
N ASP A 460 -17.19 -49.63 -8.66
CA ASP A 460 -15.85 -49.23 -8.28
C ASP A 460 -15.82 -47.73 -7.95
N GLU A 461 -14.97 -47.39 -6.98
CA GLU A 461 -14.59 -46.01 -6.72
C GLU A 461 -13.22 -45.79 -7.35
N LEU A 462 -13.19 -45.04 -8.45
CA LEU A 462 -11.97 -44.83 -9.21
C LEU A 462 -11.31 -43.51 -8.84
N MET A 463 -9.98 -43.48 -8.90
CA MET A 463 -9.15 -42.33 -8.58
C MET A 463 -8.41 -41.79 -9.81
N THR A 464 -8.25 -40.47 -9.84
CA THR A 464 -7.37 -39.75 -10.76
C THR A 464 -6.47 -38.79 -10.00
N ALA A 465 -5.33 -38.43 -10.59
CA ALA A 465 -4.35 -37.57 -9.94
C ALA A 465 -3.66 -36.60 -10.90
N LYS A 466 -3.27 -35.44 -10.37
CA LYS A 466 -2.48 -34.40 -11.04
C LYS A 466 -1.44 -33.87 -10.06
N ALA A 467 -0.17 -33.92 -10.43
CA ALA A 467 0.90 -33.29 -9.67
C ALA A 467 1.45 -32.07 -10.42
N MET A 468 1.77 -31.02 -9.67
CA MET A 468 2.24 -29.75 -10.21
C MET A 468 3.40 -29.21 -9.37
N ILE A 469 4.28 -28.46 -10.03
CA ILE A 469 5.09 -27.43 -9.39
C ILE A 469 4.27 -26.15 -9.48
N VAL A 470 3.81 -25.67 -8.33
CA VAL A 470 3.02 -24.45 -8.20
C VAL A 470 3.95 -23.28 -8.06
N ILE A 471 3.69 -22.21 -8.82
CA ILE A 471 4.43 -20.96 -8.76
C ILE A 471 3.43 -19.90 -8.32
N GLU A 472 3.61 -19.35 -7.13
CA GLU A 472 2.66 -18.38 -6.57
C GLU A 472 3.38 -17.06 -6.25
N PRO A 473 2.89 -15.91 -6.76
CA PRO A 473 3.39 -14.59 -6.37
C PRO A 473 3.34 -14.40 -4.85
N THR A 474 4.42 -13.86 -4.28
CA THR A 474 4.50 -13.59 -2.84
C THR A 474 3.53 -12.49 -2.40
N GLU A 475 3.26 -11.53 -3.30
CA GLU A 475 2.37 -10.40 -3.09
C GLU A 475 1.42 -10.20 -4.26
N ARG A 476 0.21 -9.73 -3.96
CA ARG A 476 -0.81 -9.40 -4.97
C ARG A 476 -0.88 -7.88 -5.19
N VAL A 477 -0.82 -7.44 -6.43
CA VAL A 477 -0.83 -6.04 -6.86
C VAL A 477 -2.18 -5.75 -7.48
N TYR A 478 -2.85 -4.72 -6.95
CA TYR A 478 -4.18 -4.34 -7.39
C TYR A 478 -4.16 -2.93 -7.96
N GLU A 479 -4.66 -2.77 -9.19
CA GLU A 479 -5.02 -1.47 -9.72
C GLU A 479 -6.38 -1.07 -9.10
N THR A 480 -6.54 0.17 -8.65
CA THR A 480 -7.81 0.67 -8.09
C THR A 480 -8.35 1.85 -8.88
N LYS A 481 -9.67 1.90 -9.07
CA LYS A 481 -10.37 2.99 -9.76
C LYS A 481 -11.64 3.36 -9.01
N GLU A 482 -11.91 4.66 -8.91
CA GLU A 482 -13.17 5.16 -8.36
C GLU A 482 -14.17 5.40 -9.49
N LEU A 483 -15.32 4.73 -9.40
CA LEU A 483 -16.41 4.84 -10.35
C LEU A 483 -17.56 5.65 -9.75
N ALA A 484 -17.99 6.65 -10.52
CA ALA A 484 -19.27 7.32 -10.29
C ALA A 484 -20.43 6.41 -10.70
N VAL A 485 -21.63 6.71 -10.19
CA VAL A 485 -22.87 6.03 -10.58
C VAL A 485 -23.03 6.07 -12.10
N GLY A 486 -23.15 4.89 -12.71
CA GLY A 486 -23.29 4.72 -14.16
C GLY A 486 -21.99 4.40 -14.91
N GLY A 487 -20.84 4.36 -14.24
CA GLY A 487 -19.60 3.83 -14.81
C GLY A 487 -19.65 2.29 -15.00
N GLU A 488 -19.00 1.80 -16.05
CA GLU A 488 -18.85 0.37 -16.35
C GLU A 488 -17.37 0.04 -16.56
N LEU A 489 -16.88 -1.03 -15.93
CA LEU A 489 -15.54 -1.60 -16.10
C LEU A 489 -15.68 -3.12 -16.06
N ASP A 490 -15.22 -3.82 -17.10
CA ASP A 490 -15.30 -5.30 -17.18
C ASP A 490 -14.03 -5.94 -16.59
N GLY A 491 -14.20 -7.06 -15.88
CA GLY A 491 -13.10 -7.75 -15.18
C GLY A 491 -12.69 -7.18 -13.82
N TRP A 492 -13.31 -6.08 -13.36
CA TRP A 492 -13.01 -5.46 -12.06
C TRP A 492 -13.97 -5.93 -10.95
N ILE A 493 -13.50 -5.97 -9.70
CA ILE A 493 -14.29 -6.33 -8.50
C ILE A 493 -14.51 -5.10 -7.61
N ILE A 494 -15.64 -5.05 -6.90
CA ILE A 494 -15.96 -3.97 -5.96
C ILE A 494 -15.10 -4.14 -4.71
N GLU A 495 -14.30 -3.13 -4.37
CA GLU A 495 -13.51 -3.08 -3.14
C GLU A 495 -14.27 -2.38 -2.00
N SER A 496 -14.82 -1.19 -2.25
CA SER A 496 -15.56 -0.45 -1.22
C SER A 496 -16.61 0.48 -1.80
N ILE A 497 -17.54 0.90 -0.93
CA ILE A 497 -18.65 1.79 -1.26
C ILE A 497 -18.55 3.01 -0.35
N LYS A 498 -18.46 4.22 -0.92
CA LYS A 498 -18.42 5.48 -0.15
C LYS A 498 -19.80 6.11 -0.13
N GLY A 499 -20.32 6.48 1.04
CA GLY A 499 -21.58 7.21 1.17
C GLY A 499 -21.64 8.04 2.46
N GLU A 500 -22.22 9.23 2.40
CA GLU A 500 -22.37 10.14 3.55
C GLU A 500 -23.79 10.05 4.19
N THR A 501 -23.91 10.39 5.47
CA THR A 501 -25.20 10.58 6.17
C THR A 501 -25.44 12.07 6.42
N TYR A 502 -26.71 12.50 6.43
CA TYR A 502 -27.09 13.86 6.80
C TYR A 502 -28.29 13.86 7.76
N THR A 503 -28.41 14.91 8.59
CA THR A 503 -29.53 15.10 9.51
C THR A 503 -30.66 15.85 8.83
N LYS A 504 -31.84 15.23 8.75
CA LYS A 504 -33.07 15.86 8.25
C LYS A 504 -33.82 16.50 9.42
N VAL A 505 -34.15 17.78 9.29
CA VAL A 505 -34.91 18.55 10.29
C VAL A 505 -36.34 18.76 9.79
N THR A 506 -37.34 18.48 10.64
CA THR A 506 -38.77 18.71 10.37
C THR A 506 -39.31 19.77 11.33
N PRO A 507 -39.65 20.98 10.85
CA PRO A 507 -40.26 22.01 11.68
C PRO A 507 -41.64 21.58 12.20
N MET A 508 -41.93 21.95 13.44
CA MET A 508 -43.19 21.69 14.13
C MET A 508 -43.92 23.01 14.38
N VAL A 509 -45.24 23.02 14.16
CA VAL A 509 -46.07 24.22 14.37
C VAL A 509 -46.95 23.99 15.60
N PRO A 510 -46.92 24.87 16.61
CA PRO A 510 -47.74 24.72 17.80
C PRO A 510 -49.21 24.93 17.46
N THR A 511 -50.09 24.10 18.03
CA THR A 511 -51.54 24.13 17.76
C THR A 511 -52.31 25.13 18.62
N GLU A 512 -51.69 25.64 19.69
CA GLU A 512 -52.26 26.62 20.62
C GLU A 512 -51.25 27.73 20.92
N PRO A 513 -51.71 28.96 21.26
CA PRO A 513 -50.82 30.03 21.71
C PRO A 513 -50.08 29.61 22.99
N ILE A 514 -48.76 29.77 22.99
CA ILE A 514 -47.94 29.48 24.18
C ILE A 514 -47.89 30.64 25.18
N THR A 515 -48.47 31.80 24.84
CA THR A 515 -48.51 32.98 25.71
C THR A 515 -49.91 33.18 26.28
N VAL A 516 -50.02 33.32 27.59
CA VAL A 516 -51.27 33.51 28.35
C VAL A 516 -51.13 34.63 29.37
N LEU A 517 -52.24 35.17 29.88
CA LEU A 517 -52.25 36.12 30.99
C LEU A 517 -52.20 35.38 32.34
N ASP A 518 -51.67 36.05 33.38
CA ASP A 518 -51.65 35.52 34.75
C ASP A 518 -53.05 35.23 35.31
N THR A 519 -54.07 35.92 34.84
CA THR A 519 -55.49 35.65 35.17
C THR A 519 -56.05 34.39 34.51
N GLU A 520 -55.36 33.83 33.51
CA GLU A 520 -55.76 32.61 32.79
C GLU A 520 -55.13 31.36 33.38
N VAL A 521 -54.24 31.50 34.37
CA VAL A 521 -53.57 30.39 35.04
C VAL A 521 -54.15 30.21 36.45
N ASP A 522 -54.66 29.01 36.73
CA ASP A 522 -55.03 28.62 38.09
C ASP A 522 -53.81 28.00 38.79
N VAL A 523 -53.29 28.68 39.80
CA VAL A 523 -52.14 28.23 40.60
C VAL A 523 -52.37 26.89 41.31
N ASN A 524 -53.62 26.44 41.45
CA ASN A 524 -53.95 25.13 42.02
C ASN A 524 -54.04 24.00 40.99
N ALA A 525 -53.95 24.34 39.70
CA ALA A 525 -54.13 23.41 38.58
C ALA A 525 -53.16 23.70 37.42
N VAL A 526 -51.89 23.98 37.74
CA VAL A 526 -50.83 24.16 36.75
C VAL A 526 -50.53 22.82 36.06
N ASP A 527 -50.48 22.85 34.72
CA ASP A 527 -50.38 21.68 33.84
C ASP A 527 -49.18 21.73 32.88
N SER A 528 -48.33 22.75 33.00
CA SER A 528 -47.13 22.94 32.18
C SER A 528 -46.08 23.73 32.95
N ASN A 529 -44.83 23.67 32.49
CA ASN A 529 -43.82 24.62 32.94
C ASN A 529 -44.26 26.06 32.63
N LEU A 530 -43.84 27.03 33.44
CA LEU A 530 -44.22 28.43 33.27
C LEU A 530 -43.00 29.34 33.11
N ILE A 531 -43.06 30.26 32.15
CA ILE A 531 -42.17 31.43 32.10
C ILE A 531 -42.98 32.63 32.58
N LEU A 532 -42.68 33.17 33.76
CA LEU A 532 -43.41 34.31 34.32
C LEU A 532 -42.71 35.61 33.91
N VAL A 533 -43.34 36.37 33.01
CA VAL A 533 -42.80 37.65 32.55
C VAL A 533 -43.38 38.78 33.43
N GLY A 534 -42.48 39.43 34.17
CA GLY A 534 -42.78 40.55 35.05
C GLY A 534 -42.69 40.22 36.54
N GLY A 535 -42.21 41.20 37.31
CA GLY A 535 -42.05 41.07 38.77
C GLY A 535 -43.38 41.05 39.54
N PRO A 536 -43.34 40.93 40.90
CA PRO A 536 -44.52 40.82 41.78
C PRO A 536 -45.56 41.94 41.67
N VAL A 537 -45.20 43.08 41.09
CA VAL A 537 -46.14 44.19 40.86
C VAL A 537 -46.95 43.96 39.58
N ALA A 538 -46.36 43.34 38.57
CA ALA A 538 -46.96 43.16 37.26
C ALA A 538 -47.66 41.80 37.14
N ASN A 539 -47.03 40.72 37.61
CA ASN A 539 -47.50 39.35 37.48
C ASN A 539 -47.92 38.77 38.85
N ALA A 540 -49.18 38.38 38.96
CA ALA A 540 -49.78 37.87 40.20
C ALA A 540 -49.20 36.51 40.64
N ILE A 541 -48.71 35.69 39.70
CA ILE A 541 -48.09 34.40 40.00
C ILE A 541 -46.67 34.63 40.54
N THR A 542 -45.90 35.56 39.94
CA THR A 542 -44.61 35.98 40.50
C THR A 542 -44.78 36.50 41.93
N LYS A 543 -45.84 37.29 42.16
CA LYS A 543 -46.19 37.74 43.51
C LYS A 543 -46.50 36.58 44.46
N TYR A 544 -47.30 35.62 44.02
CA TYR A 544 -47.62 34.43 44.80
C TYR A 544 -46.35 33.67 45.21
N LEU A 545 -45.42 33.43 44.28
CA LEU A 545 -44.16 32.72 44.56
C LEU A 545 -43.27 33.48 45.56
N VAL A 546 -43.24 34.81 45.48
CA VAL A 546 -42.54 35.66 46.47
C VAL A 546 -43.23 35.63 47.84
N ASP A 547 -44.55 35.77 47.88
CA ASP A 547 -45.33 35.76 49.13
C ASP A 547 -45.25 34.40 49.85
N GLN A 548 -45.09 33.30 49.11
CA GLN A 548 -44.84 31.96 49.65
C GLN A 548 -43.37 31.70 50.03
N GLY A 549 -42.45 32.63 49.71
CA GLY A 549 -41.02 32.49 49.97
C GLY A 549 -40.31 31.47 49.08
N LEU A 550 -40.91 31.10 47.94
CA LEU A 550 -40.30 30.21 46.94
C LEU A 550 -39.32 30.98 46.05
N SER A 551 -39.66 32.22 45.70
CA SER A 551 -38.78 33.13 44.98
C SER A 551 -37.93 33.93 45.98
N THR A 552 -36.63 33.98 45.74
CA THR A 552 -35.63 34.54 46.67
C THR A 552 -34.99 35.84 46.18
N VAL A 553 -35.16 36.18 44.91
CA VAL A 553 -34.61 37.41 44.30
C VAL A 553 -35.31 38.66 44.84
N ASP A 554 -34.54 39.71 45.13
CA ASP A 554 -35.07 41.03 45.49
C ASP A 554 -35.54 41.77 44.22
N TRP A 555 -36.70 41.36 43.70
CA TRP A 555 -37.29 41.91 42.47
C TRP A 555 -37.53 43.41 42.53
N LYS A 556 -37.61 44.02 43.72
CA LYS A 556 -37.81 45.46 43.86
C LYS A 556 -36.56 46.25 43.46
N ASN A 557 -35.37 45.65 43.60
CA ASN A 557 -34.08 46.27 43.30
C ASN A 557 -33.33 45.60 42.14
N SER A 558 -33.83 44.48 41.61
CA SER A 558 -33.28 43.77 40.46
C SER A 558 -33.16 44.64 39.20
N ASP A 559 -31.98 44.64 38.57
CA ASP A 559 -31.75 45.31 37.28
C ASP A 559 -32.21 44.47 36.07
N GLY A 560 -32.82 43.31 36.33
CA GLY A 560 -33.24 42.32 35.35
C GLY A 560 -32.53 41.00 35.63
N ASP A 561 -33.23 40.07 36.27
CA ASP A 561 -32.70 38.76 36.65
C ASP A 561 -33.61 37.63 36.13
N LEU A 562 -33.01 36.45 36.00
CA LEU A 562 -33.69 35.19 35.72
C LEU A 562 -33.64 34.31 36.99
N GLU A 563 -34.79 33.82 37.47
CA GLU A 563 -34.85 32.88 38.58
C GLU A 563 -35.56 31.61 38.13
N TYR A 564 -34.83 30.49 38.13
CA TYR A 564 -35.40 29.17 37.88
C TYR A 564 -35.74 28.48 39.21
N ILE A 565 -36.98 27.99 39.30
CA ILE A 565 -37.53 27.33 40.48
C ILE A 565 -38.08 25.97 40.05
N GLU A 566 -37.40 24.92 40.48
CA GLU A 566 -37.83 23.53 40.26
C GLU A 566 -39.05 23.19 41.14
N ASP A 567 -39.94 22.35 40.61
CA ASP A 567 -41.09 21.77 41.32
C ASP A 567 -42.02 22.83 41.98
N ALA A 568 -42.03 24.05 41.46
CA ALA A 568 -42.78 25.19 42.01
C ALA A 568 -44.29 24.91 42.09
N PHE A 569 -44.81 24.13 41.14
CA PHE A 569 -46.19 23.67 41.11
C PHE A 569 -46.27 22.14 40.92
N GLY A 570 -45.72 21.38 41.86
CA GLY A 570 -45.73 19.92 41.80
C GLY A 570 -44.54 19.43 40.97
N THR A 571 -44.78 18.89 39.77
CA THR A 571 -43.72 18.47 38.84
C THR A 571 -43.42 19.50 37.75
N PHE A 572 -43.99 20.71 37.88
CA PHE A 572 -43.85 21.78 36.90
C PHE A 572 -42.97 22.87 37.46
N ASP A 573 -41.98 23.23 36.64
CA ASP A 573 -40.96 24.19 36.98
C ASP A 573 -41.37 25.59 36.51
N VAL A 574 -40.77 26.60 37.13
CA VAL A 574 -41.04 28.01 36.83
C VAL A 574 -39.73 28.74 36.53
N LEU A 575 -39.72 29.51 35.45
CA LEU A 575 -38.67 30.48 35.15
C LEU A 575 -39.25 31.89 35.26
N ILE A 576 -38.84 32.65 36.28
CA ILE A 576 -39.21 34.05 36.44
C ILE A 576 -38.27 34.92 35.62
N VAL A 577 -38.84 35.78 34.78
CA VAL A 577 -38.13 36.75 33.94
C VAL A 577 -38.61 38.14 34.33
N ALA A 578 -37.86 38.81 35.20
CA ALA A 578 -38.35 40.04 35.83
C ALA A 578 -37.23 41.00 36.24
N GLY A 579 -37.58 42.26 36.45
CA GLY A 579 -36.75 43.25 37.10
C GLY A 579 -37.58 44.30 37.82
N LYS A 580 -36.91 45.27 38.46
CA LYS A 580 -37.53 46.35 39.25
C LYS A 580 -38.56 47.17 38.48
N ASP A 581 -38.40 47.23 37.16
CA ASP A 581 -39.31 47.90 36.25
C ASP A 581 -39.38 47.18 34.89
N ARG A 582 -40.19 47.72 34.00
CA ARG A 582 -40.42 47.20 32.65
C ARG A 582 -39.15 47.16 31.78
N TYR A 583 -38.21 48.10 31.97
CA TYR A 583 -36.96 48.15 31.20
C TYR A 583 -36.00 47.07 31.68
N ALA A 584 -35.88 46.90 33.01
CA ALA A 584 -35.12 45.81 33.61
C ALA A 584 -35.67 44.43 33.20
N THR A 585 -37.00 44.26 33.20
CA THR A 585 -37.66 43.03 32.73
C THR A 585 -37.37 42.75 31.24
N ARG A 586 -37.26 43.80 30.42
CA ARG A 586 -36.87 43.67 29.00
C ARG A 586 -35.43 43.20 28.83
N GLU A 587 -34.50 43.65 29.67
CA GLU A 587 -33.11 43.15 29.63
C GLU A 587 -33.03 41.68 30.04
N ALA A 588 -33.76 41.25 31.09
CA ALA A 588 -33.87 39.84 31.46
C ALA A 588 -34.44 38.97 30.32
N ALA A 589 -35.46 39.47 29.61
CA ALA A 589 -36.01 38.78 28.44
C ALA A 589 -35.00 38.64 27.29
N LYS A 590 -34.15 39.64 27.06
CA LYS A 590 -33.06 39.54 26.06
C LYS A 590 -32.02 38.50 26.45
N GLU A 591 -31.68 38.42 27.73
CA GLU A 591 -30.77 37.40 28.25
C GLU A 591 -31.34 36.00 28.01
N LEU A 592 -32.63 35.79 28.30
CA LEU A 592 -33.30 34.52 28.00
C LEU A 592 -33.30 34.19 26.50
N MET A 593 -33.56 35.16 25.62
CA MET A 593 -33.50 34.91 24.18
C MET A 593 -32.10 34.51 23.69
N GLN A 594 -31.04 35.12 24.25
CA GLN A 594 -29.67 34.74 23.93
C GLN A 594 -29.33 33.33 24.41
N TYR A 595 -29.88 32.92 25.54
CA TYR A 595 -29.78 31.55 26.04
C TYR A 595 -30.52 30.57 25.13
N LEU A 596 -31.77 30.87 24.75
CA LEU A 596 -32.58 30.02 23.86
C LEU A 596 -31.94 29.82 22.48
N ALA A 597 -31.25 30.83 21.95
CA ALA A 597 -30.54 30.73 20.67
C ALA A 597 -29.33 29.76 20.69
N GLN A 598 -28.92 29.29 21.87
CA GLN A 598 -27.81 28.35 22.05
C GLN A 598 -28.29 26.91 22.28
N LEU A 599 -29.59 26.67 22.45
CA LEU A 599 -30.25 25.36 22.60
C LEU A 599 -30.63 24.75 21.25
#